data_AF-A0A8T3WGC0-F1
#
_entry.id   AF-A0A8T3WGC0-F1
#
_cell.length_a   1.000
_cell.length_b   1.000
_cell.length_c   1.000
_cell.angle_alpha   90.00
_cell.angle_beta   90.00
_cell.angle_gamma   90.00
#
_symmetry.space_group_name_H-M   'P 1'
#
loop_
_entity.id
_entity.type
_entity.pdbx_description
1 polymer ?
#
loop_
_entity_poly.entity_id
_entity_poly.type
_entity_poly.pdbx_seq_one_letter_code
_entity_poly.pdbx_strand_id
1 'polypeptide(L)'
;MNGLGKYTRALHYINALEESSKINIEDFKKVQELKERLKHTGLKLRSFETTRIIFFIILYSSVVSAFASAIPGLEIIAGKLVKFGSVIGSTISLIIIAISSKAISTYSLDLNIISSHLISIYTKNGARTQLRKKKKQKRQEGKKAVQSI
;
A
#
# COMPACT_ATOMS: atom_id res chain seq x y z
N MET A 1 -5.35 -2.34 -10.24
CA MET A 1 -4.40 -1.44 -9.54
C MET A 1 -4.74 -1.42 -8.06
N ASN A 2 -4.48 -2.51 -7.33
CA ASN A 2 -5.09 -2.71 -6.01
C ASN A 2 -4.10 -2.54 -4.85
N GLY A 3 -2.80 -2.37 -5.12
CA GLY A 3 -1.77 -2.21 -4.08
C GLY A 3 -1.71 -0.79 -3.53
N LEU A 4 -1.55 0.21 -4.43
CA LEU A 4 -1.50 1.63 -4.02
C LEU A 4 -2.78 2.09 -3.33
N GLY A 5 -3.94 1.71 -3.87
CA GLY A 5 -5.23 2.09 -3.30
C GLY A 5 -5.44 1.55 -1.89
N LYS A 6 -4.93 0.33 -1.61
CA LYS A 6 -4.92 -0.25 -0.26
C LYS A 6 -4.00 0.52 0.68
N TYR A 7 -2.79 0.90 0.23
CA TYR A 7 -1.87 1.72 1.01
C TYR A 7 -2.47 3.07 1.39
N THR A 8 -3.01 3.82 0.42
CA THR A 8 -3.60 5.13 0.68
C THR A 8 -4.78 5.05 1.64
N ARG A 9 -5.63 4.03 1.50
CA ARG A 9 -6.76 3.81 2.42
C ARG A 9 -6.29 3.48 3.83
N ALA A 10 -5.31 2.60 3.97
CA ALA A 10 -4.75 2.25 5.28
C ALA A 10 -4.10 3.47 5.95
N LEU A 11 -3.33 4.25 5.18
CA LEU A 11 -2.68 5.47 5.68
C LEU A 11 -3.69 6.51 6.16
N HIS A 12 -4.75 6.77 5.37
CA HIS A 12 -5.81 7.69 5.74
C HIS A 12 -6.48 7.28 7.06
N TYR A 13 -6.79 5.98 7.22
CA TYR A 13 -7.42 5.46 8.43
C TYR A 13 -6.51 5.57 9.66
N ILE A 14 -5.22 5.26 9.49
CA ILE A 14 -4.21 5.37 10.57
C ILE A 14 -4.05 6.83 11.01
N ASN A 15 -4.01 7.78 10.07
CA ASN A 15 -3.89 9.20 10.39
C ASN A 15 -5.11 9.72 11.17
N ALA A 16 -6.32 9.32 10.77
CA ALA A 16 -7.54 9.67 11.51
C ALA A 16 -7.53 9.10 12.94
N LEU A 17 -7.00 7.89 13.12
CA LEU A 17 -6.85 7.28 14.45
C LEU A 17 -5.83 8.03 15.31
N GLU A 18 -4.72 8.47 14.72
CA GLU A 18 -3.67 9.23 15.40
C GLU A 18 -4.17 10.58 15.92
N GLU A 19 -4.97 11.31 15.14
CA GLU A 19 -5.57 12.58 15.59
C GLU A 19 -6.49 12.39 16.80
N SER A 20 -7.19 11.26 16.86
CA SER A 20 -8.18 10.97 17.91
C SER A 20 -7.59 10.40 19.21
N SER A 21 -6.34 9.94 19.21
CA SER A 21 -5.78 9.15 20.32
C SER A 21 -4.39 9.58 20.75
N LYS A 22 -4.18 9.74 22.06
CA LYS A 22 -2.84 9.99 22.63
C LYS A 22 -2.12 8.66 22.83
N ILE A 23 -1.05 8.45 22.09
CA ILE A 23 -0.19 7.27 22.20
C ILE A 23 0.61 7.34 23.50
N ASN A 24 0.79 6.20 24.17
CA ASN A 24 1.64 6.11 25.35
C ASN A 24 3.13 6.10 24.96
N ILE A 25 4.03 6.55 25.84
CA ILE A 25 5.48 6.61 25.56
C ILE A 25 6.06 5.24 25.22
N GLU A 26 5.59 4.17 25.88
CA GLU A 26 6.03 2.79 25.61
C GLU A 26 5.65 2.31 24.19
N ASP A 27 4.46 2.68 23.71
CA ASP A 27 3.98 2.29 22.38
C ASP A 27 4.55 3.21 21.28
N PHE A 28 5.07 4.39 21.63
CA PHE A 28 5.51 5.41 20.68
C PHE A 28 6.62 4.90 19.75
N LYS A 29 7.66 4.26 20.32
CA LYS A 29 8.78 3.71 19.54
C LYS A 29 8.30 2.63 18.55
N LYS A 30 7.39 1.77 19.02
CA LYS A 30 6.81 0.69 18.20
C LYS A 30 5.93 1.23 17.07
N VAL A 31 5.15 2.28 17.34
CA VAL A 31 4.32 2.95 16.33
C VAL A 31 5.19 3.63 15.27
N GLN A 32 6.28 4.30 15.67
CA GLN A 32 7.21 4.90 14.71
C GLN A 32 7.83 3.85 13.78
N GLU A 33 8.30 2.72 14.33
CA GLU A 33 8.85 1.63 13.53
C GLU A 33 7.82 1.05 12.55
N LEU A 34 6.59 0.82 13.02
CA LEU A 34 5.50 0.32 12.16
C LEU A 34 5.13 1.31 11.06
N LYS A 35 5.14 2.62 11.34
CA LYS A 35 4.90 3.67 10.35
C LYS A 35 6.01 3.73 9.30
N GLU A 36 7.26 3.59 9.71
CA GLU A 36 8.39 3.55 8.78
C GLU A 36 8.30 2.33 7.86
N ARG A 37 8.01 1.16 8.42
CA ARG A 37 7.74 -0.07 7.64
C ARG A 37 6.56 0.11 6.69
N LEU A 38 5.47 0.75 7.13
CA LEU A 38 4.31 1.04 6.28
C LEU A 38 4.69 1.93 5.09
N LYS A 39 5.43 3.01 5.33
CA LYS A 39 5.90 3.94 4.28
C LYS A 39 6.81 3.23 3.28
N HIS A 40 7.75 2.43 3.77
CA HIS A 40 8.66 1.65 2.93
C HIS A 40 7.90 0.61 2.08
N THR A 41 6.94 -0.11 2.68
CA THR A 41 6.07 -1.05 1.95
C THR A 41 5.23 -0.34 0.88
N GLY A 42 4.70 0.85 1.18
CA GLY A 42 4.00 1.68 0.20
C GLY A 42 4.86 2.11 -0.98
N LEU A 43 6.10 2.53 -0.73
CA LEU A 43 7.07 2.89 -1.77
C LEU A 43 7.43 1.69 -2.66
N LYS A 44 7.65 0.52 -2.06
CA LYS A 44 7.91 -0.72 -2.82
C LYS A 44 6.72 -1.14 -3.67
N LEU A 45 5.50 -1.09 -3.13
CA LEU A 45 4.28 -1.34 -3.90
C LEU A 45 4.16 -0.42 -5.10
N ARG A 46 4.45 0.89 -4.93
CA ARG A 46 4.47 1.85 -6.04
C ARG A 46 5.51 1.48 -7.08
N SER A 47 6.72 1.11 -6.65
CA SER A 47 7.79 0.71 -7.55
C SER A 47 7.38 -0.52 -8.38
N PHE A 48 6.89 -1.60 -7.75
CA PHE A 48 6.46 -2.79 -8.47
C PHE A 48 5.26 -2.54 -9.40
N GLU A 49 4.30 -1.70 -8.99
CA GLU A 49 3.19 -1.34 -9.88
C GLU A 49 3.66 -0.56 -11.11
N THR A 50 4.55 0.42 -10.93
CA THR A 50 5.15 1.17 -12.05
C THR A 50 5.95 0.26 -12.97
N THR A 51 6.81 -0.60 -12.41
CA THR A 51 7.58 -1.59 -13.19
C THR A 51 6.64 -2.48 -13.98
N ARG A 52 5.59 -3.02 -13.36
CA ARG A 52 4.61 -3.86 -14.04
C ARG A 52 3.91 -3.12 -15.20
N ILE A 53 3.55 -1.85 -15.02
CA ILE A 53 2.93 -1.03 -16.08
C ILE A 53 3.90 -0.84 -17.25
N ILE A 54 5.16 -0.50 -16.98
CA ILE A 54 6.19 -0.33 -18.01
C ILE A 54 6.34 -1.62 -18.83
N PHE A 55 6.46 -2.77 -18.15
CA PHE A 55 6.59 -4.05 -18.85
C PHE A 55 5.31 -4.47 -19.58
N PHE A 56 4.13 -4.07 -19.11
CA PHE A 56 2.90 -4.24 -19.88
C PHE A 56 2.90 -3.42 -21.16
N ILE A 57 3.38 -2.18 -21.13
CA ILE A 57 3.50 -1.33 -22.32
C ILE A 57 4.49 -1.96 -23.32
N ILE A 58 5.64 -2.44 -22.83
CA ILE A 58 6.65 -3.13 -23.67
C ILE A 58 6.05 -4.39 -24.29
N LEU A 59 5.37 -5.22 -23.48
CA LEU A 59 4.73 -6.44 -23.94
C LEU A 59 3.66 -6.14 -25.00
N TYR A 60 2.77 -5.19 -24.73
CA TYR A 60 1.71 -4.81 -25.64
C TYR A 60 2.26 -4.28 -26.97
N SER A 61 3.29 -3.44 -26.92
CA SER A 61 3.96 -2.92 -28.11
C SER A 61 4.61 -4.04 -28.93
N SER A 62 5.20 -5.04 -28.26
CA SER A 62 5.80 -6.21 -28.91
C SER A 62 4.75 -7.06 -29.62
N VAL A 63 3.58 -7.26 -29.00
CA VAL A 63 2.46 -8.01 -29.58
C VAL A 63 1.87 -7.27 -30.78
N VAL A 64 1.62 -5.96 -30.67
CA VAL A 64 1.11 -5.13 -31.79
C VAL A 64 2.09 -5.14 -32.98
N SER A 65 3.39 -5.03 -32.71
CA SER A 65 4.44 -5.14 -33.74
C SER A 65 4.42 -6.51 -34.44
N ALA A 66 4.24 -7.60 -33.68
CA ALA A 66 4.12 -8.94 -34.26
C ALA A 66 2.89 -9.07 -35.17
N PHE A 67 1.72 -8.55 -34.76
CA PHE A 67 0.51 -8.54 -35.60
C PHE A 67 0.66 -7.68 -36.86
N ALA A 68 1.25 -6.49 -36.76
CA ALA A 68 1.50 -5.64 -37.92
C ALA A 68 2.43 -6.32 -38.95
N SER A 69 3.37 -7.13 -38.49
CA SER A 69 4.29 -7.90 -39.35
C SER A 69 3.66 -9.13 -40.03
N ALA A 70 2.39 -9.45 -39.73
CA ALA A 70 1.63 -10.52 -40.36
C ALA A 70 0.65 -10.02 -41.44
N ILE A 71 0.52 -8.69 -41.62
CA ILE A 71 -0.31 -8.08 -42.65
C ILE A 71 0.54 -7.90 -43.93
N PRO A 72 0.12 -8.45 -45.08
CA PRO A 72 0.84 -8.28 -46.35
C PRO A 72 0.97 -6.80 -46.71
N GLY A 73 2.20 -6.34 -46.98
CA GLY A 73 2.52 -4.93 -47.30
C GLY A 73 3.22 -4.13 -46.19
N LEU A 74 3.14 -4.57 -44.93
CA LEU A 74 3.86 -3.98 -43.79
C LEU A 74 5.15 -4.74 -43.40
N GLU A 75 5.38 -5.90 -44.03
CA GLU A 75 6.50 -6.81 -43.73
C GLU A 75 7.88 -6.18 -43.96
N ILE A 76 7.99 -5.20 -44.86
CA ILE A 76 9.25 -4.54 -45.26
C ILE A 76 9.87 -3.75 -44.10
N ILE A 77 9.05 -3.29 -43.14
CA ILE A 77 9.51 -2.53 -41.97
C ILE A 77 9.98 -3.47 -40.84
N ALA A 78 9.46 -4.69 -40.78
CA ALA A 78 9.71 -5.66 -39.70
C ALA A 78 10.77 -6.70 -40.09
N GLY A 79 12.05 -6.29 -40.11
CA GLY A 79 13.18 -7.19 -40.37
C GLY A 79 13.27 -8.37 -39.37
N LYS A 80 13.86 -9.51 -39.79
CA LYS A 80 13.98 -10.76 -38.99
C LYS A 80 14.57 -10.58 -37.57
N LEU A 81 15.46 -9.59 -37.37
CA LEU A 81 16.01 -9.23 -36.05
C LEU A 81 14.93 -8.73 -35.07
N VAL A 82 13.94 -7.99 -35.56
CA VAL A 82 12.82 -7.45 -34.76
C VAL A 82 11.90 -8.60 -34.30
N LYS A 83 11.71 -9.63 -35.13
CA LYS A 83 10.89 -10.81 -34.78
C LYS A 83 11.52 -11.64 -33.65
N PHE A 84 12.83 -11.90 -33.68
CA PHE A 84 13.52 -12.62 -32.60
C PHE A 84 13.64 -11.79 -31.30
N GLY A 85 13.92 -10.48 -31.42
CA GLY A 85 13.91 -9.57 -30.27
C GLY A 85 12.52 -9.43 -29.62
N SER A 86 11.46 -9.50 -30.42
CA SER A 86 10.07 -9.48 -29.93
C SER A 86 9.71 -10.70 -29.09
N VAL A 87 10.10 -11.92 -29.50
CA VAL A 87 9.81 -13.15 -28.75
C VAL A 87 10.58 -13.21 -27.44
N ILE A 88 11.88 -12.88 -27.45
CA ILE A 88 12.70 -12.87 -26.24
C ILE A 88 12.24 -11.74 -25.30
N GLY A 89 12.01 -10.54 -25.83
CA GLY A 89 11.55 -9.38 -25.07
C GLY A 89 10.16 -9.55 -24.45
N SER A 90 9.22 -10.17 -25.17
CA SER A 90 7.89 -10.50 -24.63
C SER A 90 7.95 -11.55 -23.53
N THR A 91 8.77 -12.59 -23.69
CA THR A 91 8.98 -13.61 -22.66
C THR A 91 9.58 -13.02 -21.38
N ILE A 92 10.62 -12.19 -21.51
CA ILE A 92 11.23 -11.47 -20.38
C ILE A 92 10.20 -10.54 -19.72
N SER A 93 9.41 -9.82 -20.52
CA SER A 93 8.37 -8.93 -20.00
C SER A 93 7.31 -9.70 -19.20
N LEU A 94 6.87 -10.86 -19.68
CA LEU A 94 5.94 -11.74 -18.96
C LEU A 94 6.52 -12.23 -17.63
N ILE A 95 7.78 -12.66 -17.62
CA ILE A 95 8.47 -13.09 -16.39
C ILE A 95 8.50 -11.95 -15.37
N ILE A 96 8.87 -10.74 -15.79
CA ILE A 96 8.96 -9.57 -14.89
C ILE A 96 7.55 -9.15 -14.40
N ILE A 97 6.53 -9.20 -15.26
CA ILE A 97 5.14 -8.96 -14.86
C ILE A 97 4.69 -9.99 -13.81
N ALA A 98 5.03 -11.26 -13.98
CA ALA A 98 4.68 -12.32 -13.04
C ALA A 98 5.36 -12.13 -11.68
N ILE A 99 6.67 -11.86 -11.67
CA ILE A 99 7.43 -11.57 -10.44
C ILE A 99 6.88 -10.33 -9.74
N SER A 100 6.64 -9.25 -10.49
CA SER A 100 6.08 -8.00 -9.94
C SER A 100 4.68 -8.23 -9.36
N SER A 101 3.85 -9.04 -10.01
CA SER A 101 2.51 -9.35 -9.53
C SER A 101 2.54 -10.18 -8.24
N LYS A 102 3.45 -11.16 -8.15
CA LYS A 102 3.68 -11.92 -6.91
C LYS A 102 4.19 -11.01 -5.79
N ALA A 103 5.16 -10.14 -6.07
CA ALA A 103 5.66 -9.16 -5.11
C ALA A 103 4.55 -8.23 -4.60
N ILE A 104 3.73 -7.67 -5.49
CA ILE A 104 2.58 -6.82 -5.11
C ILE A 104 1.63 -7.56 -4.17
N SER A 105 1.36 -8.85 -4.41
CA SER A 105 0.52 -9.66 -3.54
C SER A 105 1.13 -9.80 -2.14
N THR A 106 2.42 -10.13 -2.05
CA THR A 106 3.13 -10.26 -0.77
C THR A 106 3.14 -8.93 0.00
N TYR A 107 3.55 -7.84 -0.65
CA TYR A 107 3.60 -6.53 0.02
C TYR A 107 2.21 -6.00 0.39
N SER A 108 1.15 -6.39 -0.33
CA SER A 108 -0.23 -6.09 0.06
C SER A 108 -0.65 -6.82 1.33
N LEU A 109 -0.15 -8.04 1.54
CA LEU A 109 -0.41 -8.82 2.74
C LEU A 109 0.37 -8.24 3.94
N ASP A 110 1.64 -7.88 3.75
CA ASP A 110 2.43 -7.18 4.76
C ASP A 110 1.77 -5.86 5.18
N LEU A 111 1.24 -5.12 4.20
CA LEU A 111 0.52 -3.89 4.45
C LEU A 111 -0.70 -4.09 5.36
N ASN A 112 -1.49 -5.13 5.11
CA ASN A 112 -2.64 -5.47 5.94
C ASN A 112 -2.23 -5.82 7.38
N ILE A 113 -1.14 -6.58 7.54
CA ILE A 113 -0.61 -6.96 8.86
C ILE A 113 -0.14 -5.71 9.62
N ILE A 114 0.67 -4.86 8.99
CA ILE A 114 1.19 -3.64 9.60
C ILE A 114 0.04 -2.70 9.97
N SER A 115 -0.92 -2.50 9.06
CA SER A 115 -2.08 -1.64 9.32
C SER A 115 -2.95 -2.17 10.46
N SER A 116 -3.18 -3.48 10.52
CA SER A 116 -3.93 -4.10 11.61
C SER A 116 -3.24 -3.91 12.96
N HIS A 117 -1.91 -4.04 12.98
CA HIS A 117 -1.12 -3.81 14.20
C HIS A 117 -1.21 -2.35 14.67
N LEU A 118 -1.09 -1.39 13.75
CA LEU A 118 -1.25 0.03 14.06
C LEU A 118 -2.65 0.34 14.58
N ILE A 119 -3.69 -0.14 13.89
CA ILE A 119 -5.09 0.04 14.30
C ILE A 119 -5.30 -0.49 15.72
N SER A 120 -4.81 -1.71 16.02
CA SER A 120 -4.93 -2.31 17.35
C SER A 120 -4.31 -1.43 18.45
N ILE A 121 -3.12 -0.88 18.22
CA ILE A 121 -2.46 0.03 19.17
C ILE A 121 -3.28 1.31 19.37
N TYR A 122 -3.70 1.95 18.27
CA TYR A 122 -4.45 3.21 18.33
C TYR A 122 -5.82 3.04 18.97
N THR A 123 -6.56 1.97 18.65
CA THR A 123 -7.87 1.68 19.28
C THR A 123 -7.72 1.42 20.78
N LYS A 124 -6.70 0.67 21.21
CA LYS A 124 -6.40 0.44 22.63
C LYS A 124 -6.11 1.74 23.37
N ASN A 125 -5.33 2.64 22.77
CA ASN A 125 -4.98 3.92 23.37
C ASN A 125 -6.13 4.94 23.32
N GLY A 126 -6.96 4.92 22.28
CA GLY A 126 -8.22 5.68 22.20
C GLY A 126 -9.20 5.29 23.31
N ALA A 127 -9.44 3.99 23.52
CA ALA A 127 -10.31 3.48 24.59
C ALA A 127 -9.83 3.91 25.98
N ARG A 128 -8.52 3.82 26.25
CA ARG A 128 -7.91 4.31 27.50
C ARG A 128 -8.12 5.82 27.70
N THR A 129 -8.01 6.60 26.63
CA THR A 129 -8.22 8.05 26.66
C THR A 129 -9.66 8.40 27.01
N GLN A 130 -10.64 7.72 26.40
CA GLN A 130 -12.06 7.93 26.72
C GLN A 130 -12.40 7.54 28.16
N LEU A 131 -11.89 6.41 28.64
CA LEU A 131 -12.07 5.99 30.04
C LEU A 131 -11.51 7.02 31.03
N ARG A 132 -10.33 7.60 30.74
CA ARG A 132 -9.75 8.68 31.55
C ARG A 132 -10.63 9.93 31.54
N LYS A 133 -11.16 10.33 30.38
CA LYS A 133 -12.10 11.48 30.26
C LYS A 133 -13.37 11.24 31.09
N LYS A 134 -14.00 10.06 30.97
CA LYS A 134 -15.21 9.70 31.72
C LYS A 134 -14.98 9.68 33.24
N LYS A 135 -13.84 9.14 33.70
CA LYS A 135 -13.46 9.18 35.13
C LYS A 135 -13.24 10.63 35.63
N LYS A 136 -12.65 11.50 34.81
CA LYS A 136 -12.47 12.92 35.16
C LYS A 136 -13.80 13.67 35.27
N GLN A 137 -14.72 13.47 34.33
CA GLN A 137 -16.07 14.05 34.38
C GLN A 137 -16.82 13.65 35.64
N LYS A 138 -16.89 12.34 35.95
CA LYS A 138 -17.55 11.86 37.18
C LYS A 138 -16.95 12.46 38.45
N ARG A 139 -15.63 12.65 38.51
CA ARG A 139 -14.96 13.30 39.65
C ARG A 139 -15.31 14.78 39.76
N GLN A 140 -15.49 15.48 38.65
CA GLN A 140 -15.90 16.89 38.65
C GLN A 140 -17.37 17.05 39.04
N GLU A 141 -18.24 16.19 38.53
CA GLU A 141 -19.66 16.12 38.92
C GLU A 141 -19.82 15.83 40.42
N GLY A 142 -19.08 14.84 40.94
CA GLY A 142 -19.08 14.54 42.38
C GLY A 142 -18.57 15.69 43.24
N LYS A 143 -17.52 16.42 42.80
CA LYS A 143 -17.04 17.61 43.52
C LYS A 143 -18.05 18.76 43.52
N LYS A 144 -18.77 18.98 42.41
CA LYS A 144 -19.82 20.00 42.33
C LYS A 144 -21.01 19.67 43.22
N ALA A 145 -21.42 18.40 43.27
CA ALA A 145 -22.51 17.94 44.14
C ALA A 145 -22.21 18.09 45.64
N VAL A 146 -20.94 17.98 46.05
CA VAL A 146 -20.53 18.18 47.45
C VAL A 146 -20.44 19.67 47.83
N GLN A 147 -20.23 20.57 46.86
CA GLN A 147 -20.18 22.03 47.11
C GLN A 147 -21.56 22.69 47.09
N SER A 148 -22.60 21.98 46.64
CA SER A 148 -23.99 22.48 46.57
C SER A 148 -24.86 22.08 47.77
N ILE A 149 -24.26 21.50 48.81
CA ILE A 149 -24.88 21.13 50.10
C ILE A 149 -24.22 21.99 51.17
#